data_AF-A0A6J8BKM4-F1
#
_entry.id   AF-A0A6J8BKM4-F1
#
_cell.length_a   1.000
_cell.length_b   1.000
_cell.length_c   1.000
_cell.angle_alpha   90.00
_cell.angle_beta   90.00
_cell.angle_gamma   90.00
#
_symmetry.space_group_name_H-M   'P 1'
#
loop_
_entity.id
_entity.type
_entity.pdbx_description
1 polymer ?
#
loop_
_entity_poly.entity_id
_entity_poly.type
_entity_poly.pdbx_seq_one_letter_code
_entity_poly.pdbx_strand_id
1 'polypeptide(L)'
;MHVASIAKDGLLVVRRCDPLAPPNELNIVPRSVLDGLVTALHIKLDHPSKHQLDLVLKRHFYALDMPKASEQANDSCHTCASLKLFPNSLVEQSSEDPSDLVGISYVATVLKRNRQLILVVRETVTSYTSKCFIKDEQLGSLRDGKKTPNFDENIFDLERLKLSKLQNKIIPELDLQNKEITKATPTETESAIWKLNTGKASDENGIVSEHYIRAFDVITDEITDIINHNF
;
A
#
# COMPACT_ATOMS: atom_id res chain seq x y z
N MET A 1 -23.58 16.60 35.83
CA MET A 1 -22.58 16.67 36.91
C MET A 1 -22.72 15.38 37.72
N HIS A 2 -21.72 14.49 37.69
CA HIS A 2 -21.79 13.25 38.47
C HIS A 2 -21.43 13.55 39.92
N VAL A 3 -22.36 13.32 40.83
CA VAL A 3 -22.14 13.50 42.26
C VAL A 3 -21.64 12.16 42.81
N ALA A 4 -20.45 12.17 43.41
CA ALA A 4 -19.91 11.02 44.12
C ALA A 4 -20.54 10.94 45.52
N SER A 5 -20.89 9.73 45.95
CA SER A 5 -21.41 9.44 47.29
C SER A 5 -20.59 8.35 47.96
N ILE A 6 -20.59 8.32 49.29
CA ILE A 6 -19.94 7.26 50.07
C ILE A 6 -20.98 6.17 50.32
N ALA A 7 -20.68 4.94 49.91
CA ALA A 7 -21.51 3.77 50.16
C ALA A 7 -21.36 3.25 51.60
N LYS A 8 -22.24 2.33 52.02
CA LYS A 8 -22.29 1.80 53.40
C LYS A 8 -21.03 1.02 53.80
N ASP A 9 -20.30 0.52 52.83
CA ASP A 9 -19.03 -0.19 52.95
C ASP A 9 -17.81 0.76 52.99
N GLY A 10 -18.03 2.07 52.92
CA GLY A 10 -16.97 3.08 52.93
C GLY A 10 -16.30 3.29 51.56
N LEU A 11 -16.80 2.65 50.50
CA LEU A 11 -16.31 2.89 49.14
C LEU A 11 -16.94 4.15 48.53
N LEU A 12 -16.17 4.82 47.69
CA LEU A 12 -16.70 5.92 46.87
C LEU A 12 -17.44 5.33 45.68
N VAL A 13 -18.70 5.71 45.52
CA VAL A 13 -19.56 5.25 44.42
C VAL A 13 -20.13 6.41 43.63
N VAL A 14 -20.28 6.20 42.33
CA VAL A 14 -21.01 7.10 41.42
C VAL A 14 -22.24 6.36 40.93
N ARG A 15 -23.40 6.98 41.11
CA ARG A 15 -24.64 6.48 40.53
C ARG A 15 -24.73 6.89 39.07
N ARG A 16 -24.71 5.91 38.16
CA ARG A 16 -24.94 6.12 36.73
C ARG A 16 -26.39 5.79 36.39
N CYS A 17 -27.06 6.73 35.74
CA CYS A 17 -28.41 6.56 35.20
C CYS A 17 -28.32 6.61 33.69
N ASP A 18 -28.18 5.46 33.05
CA ASP A 18 -28.26 5.35 31.60
C ASP A 18 -29.73 5.16 31.19
N PRO A 19 -30.19 5.77 30.08
CA PRO A 19 -31.57 5.59 29.62
C PRO A 19 -31.84 4.11 29.32
N LEU A 20 -33.00 3.61 29.76
CA LEU A 20 -33.43 2.20 29.61
C LEU A 20 -32.62 1.16 30.40
N ALA A 21 -31.68 1.57 31.25
CA ALA A 21 -30.96 0.69 32.17
C ALA A 21 -31.35 0.99 33.63
N PRO A 22 -31.37 -0.01 34.52
CA PRO A 22 -31.50 0.26 35.94
C PRO A 22 -30.31 1.12 36.41
N PRO A 23 -30.54 2.06 37.34
CA PRO A 23 -29.46 2.87 37.87
C PRO A 23 -28.45 1.98 38.60
N ASN A 24 -27.19 2.04 38.16
CA ASN A 24 -26.11 1.24 38.73
C ASN A 24 -25.17 2.12 39.56
N GLU A 25 -24.77 1.60 40.72
CA GLU A 25 -23.74 2.20 41.55
C GLU A 25 -22.38 1.63 41.11
N LEU A 26 -21.47 2.50 40.67
CA LEU A 26 -20.16 2.15 40.17
C LEU A 26 -19.10 2.55 41.19
N ASN A 27 -18.18 1.64 41.49
CA ASN A 27 -17.06 1.94 42.39
C ASN A 27 -16.07 2.89 41.72
N ILE A 28 -15.72 3.97 42.42
CA ILE A 28 -14.71 4.92 41.94
C ILE A 28 -13.33 4.32 42.17
N VAL A 29 -12.56 4.18 41.09
CA VAL A 29 -11.19 3.66 41.15
C VAL A 29 -10.19 4.82 41.09
N PRO A 30 -9.26 4.93 42.07
CA PRO A 30 -8.20 5.92 42.03
C PRO A 30 -7.27 5.72 40.82
N ARG A 31 -6.78 6.81 40.23
CA ARG A 31 -5.86 6.76 39.08
C ARG A 31 -4.59 5.95 39.36
N SER A 32 -4.10 5.95 40.60
CA SER A 32 -2.88 5.22 40.99
C SER A 32 -2.98 3.70 40.84
N VAL A 33 -4.19 3.14 40.90
CA VAL A 33 -4.43 1.68 40.82
C VAL A 33 -5.17 1.27 39.56
N LEU A 34 -5.62 2.24 38.75
CA LEU A 34 -6.42 2.01 37.56
C LEU A 34 -5.69 1.11 36.55
N ASP A 35 -4.44 1.44 36.23
CA ASP A 35 -3.66 0.70 35.23
C ASP A 35 -3.50 -0.77 35.66
N GLY A 36 -3.12 -0.99 36.92
CA GLY A 36 -2.99 -2.35 37.48
C GLY A 36 -4.30 -3.13 37.47
N LEU A 37 -5.43 -2.48 37.79
CA LEU A 37 -6.75 -3.11 37.74
C LEU A 37 -7.13 -3.50 36.31
N VAL A 38 -6.93 -2.60 35.35
CA VAL A 38 -7.27 -2.83 33.94
C VAL A 38 -6.40 -3.93 33.35
N THR A 39 -5.10 -3.95 33.61
CA THR A 39 -4.19 -5.02 33.18
C THR A 39 -4.55 -6.35 33.82
N ALA A 40 -4.89 -6.38 35.11
CA ALA A 40 -5.33 -7.59 35.78
C ALA A 40 -6.63 -8.15 35.19
N LEU A 41 -7.58 -7.28 34.84
CA LEU A 41 -8.82 -7.68 34.17
C LEU A 41 -8.56 -8.17 32.74
N HIS A 42 -7.67 -7.50 32.00
CA HIS A 42 -7.28 -7.93 30.66
C HIS A 42 -6.71 -9.35 30.65
N ILE A 43 -5.85 -9.70 31.63
CA ILE A 43 -5.28 -11.05 31.75
C ILE A 43 -6.33 -12.06 32.26
N LYS A 44 -7.12 -11.71 33.27
CA LYS A 44 -8.12 -12.62 33.86
C LYS A 44 -9.27 -12.96 32.90
N LEU A 45 -9.61 -12.06 31.98
CA LEU A 45 -10.67 -12.23 30.99
C LEU A 45 -10.16 -12.78 29.65
N ASP A 46 -8.95 -13.34 29.64
CA ASP A 46 -8.33 -13.96 28.46
C ASP A 46 -8.19 -13.01 27.26
N HIS A 47 -7.49 -11.91 27.48
CA HIS A 47 -7.09 -10.95 26.43
C HIS A 47 -8.26 -10.41 25.58
N PRO A 48 -9.29 -9.80 26.20
CA PRO A 48 -10.41 -9.23 25.46
C PRO A 48 -9.97 -8.07 24.57
N SER A 49 -10.76 -7.79 23.53
CA SER A 49 -10.52 -6.64 22.65
C SER A 49 -10.63 -5.32 23.44
N LYS A 50 -9.99 -4.24 22.94
CA LYS A 50 -10.04 -2.90 23.56
C LYS A 50 -11.47 -2.46 23.88
N HIS A 51 -12.39 -2.72 22.95
CA HIS A 51 -13.81 -2.39 23.10
C HIS A 51 -14.51 -3.26 24.16
N GLN A 52 -14.27 -4.57 24.15
CA GLN A 52 -14.85 -5.49 25.14
C GLN A 52 -14.38 -5.15 26.56
N LEU A 53 -13.09 -4.86 26.73
CA LEU A 53 -12.52 -4.47 28.02
C LEU A 53 -13.13 -3.16 28.52
N ASP A 54 -13.30 -2.16 27.65
CA ASP A 54 -13.93 -0.89 27.99
C ASP A 54 -15.41 -1.06 28.39
N LEU A 55 -16.17 -1.95 27.74
CA LEU A 55 -17.55 -2.26 28.13
C LEU A 55 -17.65 -2.90 29.52
N VAL A 56 -16.77 -3.87 29.82
CA VAL A 56 -16.72 -4.52 31.13
C VAL A 56 -16.36 -3.52 32.21
N LEU A 57 -15.33 -2.71 31.96
CA LEU A 57 -14.89 -1.66 32.87
C LEU A 57 -15.99 -0.64 33.14
N LYS A 58 -16.65 -0.14 32.09
CA LYS A 58 -17.77 0.81 32.21
C LYS A 58 -18.95 0.27 32.99
N ARG A 59 -19.16 -1.04 33.03
CA ARG A 59 -20.28 -1.67 33.74
C ARG A 59 -20.08 -1.73 35.26
N HIS A 60 -18.83 -1.81 35.73
CA HIS A 60 -18.53 -2.09 37.14
C HIS A 60 -17.78 -0.97 37.84
N PHE A 61 -16.96 -0.21 37.12
CA PHE A 61 -16.07 0.80 37.69
C PHE A 61 -16.28 2.17 37.04
N TYR A 62 -15.98 3.20 37.81
CA TYR A 62 -15.90 4.57 37.34
C TYR A 62 -14.51 5.11 37.63
N ALA A 63 -13.80 5.55 36.59
CA ALA A 63 -12.54 6.26 36.76
C ALA A 63 -12.34 7.28 35.64
N LEU A 64 -11.53 8.28 35.93
CA LEU A 64 -11.09 9.25 34.93
C LEU A 64 -10.10 8.58 33.98
N ASP A 65 -10.21 8.88 32.68
CA ASP A 65 -9.30 8.37 31.64
C ASP A 65 -9.29 6.84 31.45
N MET A 66 -10.37 6.14 31.81
CA MET A 66 -10.57 4.70 31.54
C MET A 66 -10.22 4.24 30.11
N PRO A 67 -10.65 4.91 29.02
CA PRO A 67 -10.32 4.45 27.67
C PRO A 67 -8.81 4.45 27.40
N LYS A 68 -8.08 5.45 27.91
CA LYS A 68 -6.61 5.52 27.76
C LYS A 68 -5.92 4.38 28.50
N ALA A 69 -6.37 4.07 29.71
CA ALA A 69 -5.84 2.93 30.47
C ALA A 69 -6.11 1.59 29.77
N SER A 70 -7.28 1.42 29.15
CA SER A 70 -7.63 0.23 28.36
C SER A 70 -6.76 0.07 27.12
N GLU A 71 -6.50 1.16 26.39
CA GLU A 71 -5.58 1.16 25.25
C GLU A 71 -4.17 0.78 25.68
N GLN A 72 -3.65 1.42 26.73
CA GLN A 72 -2.32 1.14 27.27
C GLN A 72 -2.18 -0.31 27.74
N ALA A 73 -3.16 -0.88 28.41
CA ALA A 73 -3.13 -2.28 28.86
C ALA A 73 -3.10 -3.28 27.70
N ASN A 74 -3.78 -2.97 26.60
CA ASN A 74 -3.80 -3.83 25.41
C ASN A 74 -2.50 -3.67 24.59
N ASP A 75 -2.02 -2.44 24.41
CA ASP A 75 -0.79 -2.17 23.63
C ASP A 75 0.49 -2.62 24.37
N SER A 76 0.50 -2.59 25.71
CA SER A 76 1.59 -3.15 26.53
C SER A 76 1.56 -4.67 26.67
N CYS A 77 0.46 -5.32 26.28
CA CYS A 77 0.33 -6.77 26.38
C CYS A 77 1.10 -7.49 25.26
N HIS A 78 2.10 -8.28 25.64
CA HIS A 78 2.92 -9.04 24.69
C HIS A 78 2.12 -10.06 23.87
N THR A 79 1.12 -10.72 24.48
CA THR A 79 0.26 -11.70 23.80
C THR A 79 -0.57 -11.00 22.70
N CYS A 80 -1.21 -9.87 23.03
CA CYS A 80 -2.01 -9.12 22.07
C CYS A 80 -1.14 -8.50 20.98
N ALA A 81 0.04 -7.98 21.32
CA ALA A 81 0.99 -7.45 20.35
C ALA A 81 1.43 -8.51 19.35
N SER A 82 1.65 -9.75 19.80
CA SER A 82 2.06 -10.87 18.95
C SER A 82 0.94 -11.35 18.00
N LEU A 83 -0.32 -11.16 18.39
CA LEU A 83 -1.50 -11.52 17.59
C LEU A 83 -1.97 -10.39 16.65
N LYS A 84 -1.36 -9.22 16.73
CA LYS A 84 -1.77 -8.06 15.93
C LYS A 84 -1.50 -8.35 14.46
N LEU A 85 -2.56 -8.29 13.65
CA LEU A 85 -2.46 -8.46 12.20
C LEU A 85 -1.59 -7.33 11.60
N PHE A 86 -0.77 -7.69 10.62
CA PHE A 86 -0.10 -6.71 9.79
C PHE A 86 -1.14 -5.82 9.08
N PRO A 87 -0.89 -4.51 8.93
CA PRO A 87 -1.83 -3.61 8.26
C PRO A 87 -2.14 -4.09 6.84
N ASN A 88 -3.42 -4.05 6.47
CA ASN A 88 -3.92 -4.50 5.17
C ASN A 88 -3.43 -3.64 3.99
N SER A 89 -2.88 -2.45 4.26
CA SER A 89 -2.21 -1.66 3.23
C SER A 89 -0.83 -2.26 2.97
N LEU A 90 -0.79 -3.17 2.00
CA LEU A 90 0.46 -3.56 1.35
C LEU A 90 1.18 -2.28 0.93
N VAL A 91 2.44 -2.16 1.33
CA VAL A 91 3.36 -1.12 0.86
C VAL A 91 3.31 -1.10 -0.67
N GLU A 92 3.23 0.09 -1.27
CA GLU A 92 3.33 0.24 -2.72
C GLU A 92 4.57 -0.50 -3.20
N GLN A 93 4.37 -1.46 -4.12
CA GLN A 93 5.47 -2.20 -4.69
C GLN A 93 6.28 -1.23 -5.54
N SER A 94 7.36 -0.70 -4.98
CA SER A 94 8.36 0.05 -5.73
C SER A 94 9.22 -0.94 -6.50
N SER A 95 9.23 -0.80 -7.83
CA SER A 95 10.32 -1.34 -8.64
C SER A 95 11.48 -0.36 -8.57
N GLU A 96 12.65 -0.83 -8.15
CA GLU A 96 13.90 -0.08 -8.36
C GLU A 96 14.15 0.11 -9.86
N ASP A 97 14.79 1.21 -10.22
CA ASP A 97 15.22 1.44 -11.60
C ASP A 97 16.15 0.30 -12.07
N PRO A 98 16.00 -0.19 -13.31
CA PRO A 98 16.85 -1.24 -13.83
C PRO A 98 18.31 -0.76 -13.91
N SER A 99 19.26 -1.70 -13.81
CA SER A 99 20.69 -1.41 -13.97
C SER A 99 21.01 -0.71 -15.30
N ASP A 100 21.98 0.20 -15.32
CA ASP A 100 22.36 0.98 -16.51
C ASP A 100 22.84 0.16 -17.72
N LEU A 101 23.24 -1.10 -17.50
CA LEU A 101 23.83 -1.97 -18.51
C LEU A 101 23.10 -3.31 -18.63
N VAL A 102 22.92 -3.74 -19.87
CA VAL A 102 22.28 -5.02 -20.20
C VAL A 102 23.15 -6.19 -19.77
N GLY A 103 22.54 -7.15 -19.08
CA GLY A 103 23.20 -8.39 -18.65
C GLY A 103 23.98 -8.33 -17.34
N ILE A 104 23.76 -7.30 -16.53
CA ILE A 104 24.33 -7.22 -15.17
C ILE A 104 23.43 -7.95 -14.16
N SER A 105 22.12 -7.66 -14.16
CA SER A 105 21.18 -8.25 -13.22
C SER A 105 20.18 -9.17 -13.88
N TYR A 106 19.93 -10.28 -13.20
CA TYR A 106 18.99 -11.31 -13.60
C TYR A 106 18.15 -11.74 -12.41
N VAL A 107 16.85 -11.90 -12.64
CA VAL A 107 15.92 -12.51 -11.70
C VAL A 107 15.69 -13.93 -12.14
N ALA A 108 15.97 -14.89 -11.25
CA ALA A 108 15.74 -16.31 -11.51
C ALA A 108 14.69 -16.85 -10.54
N THR A 109 13.72 -17.61 -11.06
CA THR A 109 12.69 -18.27 -10.26
C THR A 109 12.45 -19.67 -10.77
N VAL A 110 12.04 -20.58 -9.88
CA VAL A 110 11.68 -21.96 -10.24
C VAL A 110 10.17 -22.10 -10.13
N LEU A 111 9.52 -22.38 -11.25
CA LEU A 111 8.10 -22.65 -11.33
C LEU A 111 7.86 -24.17 -11.26
N LYS A 112 6.86 -24.58 -10.49
CA LYS A 112 6.42 -25.99 -10.39
C LYS A 112 5.11 -26.17 -11.14
N ARG A 113 5.10 -26.93 -12.23
CA ARG A 113 3.88 -27.24 -13.01
C ARG A 113 3.90 -28.69 -13.47
N ASN A 114 2.79 -29.41 -13.31
CA ASN A 114 2.66 -30.82 -13.75
C ASN A 114 3.79 -31.75 -13.25
N ARG A 115 4.26 -31.55 -12.01
CA ARG A 115 5.43 -32.26 -11.43
C ARG A 115 6.76 -32.03 -12.17
N GLN A 116 6.83 -31.03 -13.03
CA GLN A 116 8.05 -30.56 -13.66
C GLN A 116 8.49 -29.26 -13.01
N LEU A 117 9.81 -29.11 -12.86
CA LEU A 117 10.44 -27.89 -12.39
C LEU A 117 10.95 -27.10 -13.60
N ILE A 118 10.55 -25.85 -13.69
CA ILE A 118 10.88 -24.94 -14.80
C ILE A 118 11.66 -23.77 -14.21
N LEU A 119 12.96 -23.71 -14.50
CA LEU A 119 13.77 -22.54 -14.19
C LEU A 119 13.45 -21.46 -15.22
N VAL A 120 13.06 -20.28 -14.73
CA VAL A 120 12.85 -19.08 -15.53
C VAL A 120 13.86 -18.03 -15.10
N VAL A 121 14.63 -17.53 -16.05
CA VAL A 121 15.62 -16.47 -15.83
C VAL A 121 15.24 -15.27 -16.69
N ARG A 122 15.03 -14.13 -16.06
CA ARG A 122 14.70 -12.86 -16.72
C ARG A 122 15.81 -11.86 -16.49
N GLU A 123 16.31 -11.26 -17.55
CA GLU A 123 17.22 -10.12 -17.51
C GLU A 123 16.44 -8.84 -17.18
N THR A 124 16.96 -7.99 -16.29
CA THR A 124 16.17 -6.91 -15.67
C THR A 124 15.93 -5.71 -16.59
N VAL A 125 16.85 -5.39 -17.50
CA VAL A 125 16.80 -4.17 -18.33
C VAL A 125 15.92 -4.38 -19.57
N THR A 126 16.24 -5.40 -20.35
CA THR A 126 15.55 -5.78 -21.59
C THR A 126 14.36 -6.69 -21.36
N SER A 127 14.17 -7.17 -20.12
CA SER A 127 13.14 -8.18 -19.80
C SER A 127 13.28 -9.50 -20.56
N TYR A 128 14.44 -9.76 -21.16
CA TYR A 128 14.70 -10.99 -21.90
C TYR A 128 14.55 -12.21 -20.98
N THR A 129 13.66 -13.13 -21.33
CA THR A 129 13.30 -14.27 -20.48
C THR A 129 13.69 -15.59 -21.15
N SER A 130 14.53 -16.37 -20.49
CA SER A 130 14.88 -17.74 -20.86
C SER A 130 14.24 -18.74 -19.89
N LYS A 131 13.91 -19.93 -20.38
CA LYS A 131 13.35 -21.02 -19.56
C LYS A 131 14.02 -22.35 -19.87
N CYS A 132 14.23 -23.16 -18.83
CA CYS A 132 14.79 -24.50 -18.95
C CYS A 132 14.11 -25.45 -17.95
N PHE A 133 13.98 -26.72 -18.30
CA PHE A 133 13.52 -27.74 -17.37
C PHE A 133 14.67 -28.20 -16.48
N ILE A 134 14.47 -28.21 -15.17
CA ILE A 134 15.45 -28.70 -14.20
C ILE A 134 14.95 -29.98 -13.53
N LYS A 135 15.87 -30.84 -13.10
CA LYS A 135 15.54 -32.08 -12.40
C LYS A 135 15.25 -31.84 -10.92
N ASP A 136 15.99 -30.93 -10.30
CA ASP A 136 15.88 -30.55 -8.90
C ASP A 136 16.28 -29.08 -8.69
N GLU A 137 16.03 -28.54 -7.50
CA GLU A 137 16.41 -27.17 -7.08
C GLU A 137 17.83 -27.12 -6.46
N GLN A 138 18.68 -28.10 -6.78
CA GLN A 138 20.04 -28.14 -6.25
C GLN A 138 20.96 -27.18 -7.02
N LEU A 139 22.03 -26.74 -6.35
CA LEU A 139 23.00 -25.81 -6.92
C LEU A 139 23.56 -26.27 -8.28
N GLY A 140 23.83 -27.58 -8.43
CA GLY A 140 24.33 -28.17 -9.67
C GLY A 140 23.35 -27.99 -10.83
N SER A 141 22.11 -28.46 -10.66
CA SER A 141 21.04 -28.36 -11.67
C SER A 141 20.67 -26.92 -12.00
N LEU A 142 20.69 -26.02 -11.02
CA LEU A 142 20.47 -24.59 -11.25
C LEU A 142 21.62 -23.95 -12.02
N ARG A 143 22.87 -24.36 -11.78
CA ARG A 143 24.04 -23.87 -12.54
C ARG A 143 24.02 -24.40 -13.97
N ASP A 144 23.68 -25.66 -14.18
CA ASP A 144 23.60 -26.24 -15.52
C ASP A 144 22.43 -25.63 -16.31
N GLY A 145 21.29 -25.36 -15.65
CA GLY A 145 20.19 -24.58 -16.25
C GLY A 145 20.54 -23.10 -16.52
N LYS A 146 21.50 -22.52 -15.79
CA LYS A 146 22.05 -21.18 -16.05
C LYS A 146 23.06 -21.15 -17.20
N LYS A 147 23.68 -22.28 -17.55
CA LYS A 147 24.56 -22.39 -18.74
C LYS A 147 23.78 -22.34 -20.05
N THR A 148 22.45 -22.49 -20.01
CA THR A 148 21.53 -22.25 -21.13
C THR A 148 20.90 -20.86 -21.03
N PRO A 149 21.63 -19.83 -21.43
CA PRO A 149 21.34 -19.16 -22.69
C PRO A 149 22.18 -19.88 -23.72
N ASN A 150 21.63 -20.25 -24.88
CA ASN A 150 22.46 -20.68 -26.01
C ASN A 150 23.49 -19.57 -26.32
N PHE A 151 24.66 -19.62 -25.70
CA PHE A 151 25.84 -18.83 -26.04
C PHE A 151 26.63 -19.49 -27.18
N ASP A 152 26.28 -20.72 -27.56
CA ASP A 152 26.99 -21.52 -28.56
C ASP A 152 26.33 -21.54 -29.94
N GLU A 153 25.24 -20.81 -30.18
CA GLU A 153 24.66 -20.68 -31.52
C GLU A 153 24.76 -19.23 -32.00
N ASN A 154 25.84 -18.95 -32.73
CA ASN A 154 26.27 -17.71 -33.42
C ASN A 154 25.19 -16.94 -34.23
N ILE A 155 23.92 -17.37 -34.23
CA ILE A 155 22.81 -16.72 -34.91
C ILE A 155 22.15 -15.65 -34.03
N PHE A 156 21.97 -15.92 -32.73
CA PHE A 156 21.28 -14.99 -31.81
C PHE A 156 22.19 -13.85 -31.31
N ASP A 157 23.50 -14.10 -31.19
CA ASP A 157 24.46 -13.05 -30.86
C ASP A 157 24.56 -12.00 -31.96
N LEU A 158 24.33 -12.38 -33.22
CA LEU A 158 24.29 -11.47 -34.37
C LEU A 158 23.07 -10.54 -34.30
N GLU A 159 21.91 -11.05 -33.88
CA GLU A 159 20.72 -10.22 -33.63
C GLU A 159 20.89 -9.33 -32.40
N ARG A 160 21.52 -9.82 -31.33
CA ARG A 160 21.80 -9.04 -30.12
C ARG A 160 22.83 -7.93 -30.36
N LEU A 161 23.88 -8.21 -31.15
CA LEU A 161 24.83 -7.19 -31.63
C LEU A 161 24.17 -6.21 -32.60
N LYS A 162 23.24 -6.65 -33.45
CA LYS A 162 22.48 -5.75 -34.33
C LYS A 162 21.55 -4.86 -33.52
N LEU A 163 20.85 -5.40 -32.52
CA LEU A 163 19.96 -4.64 -31.63
C LEU A 163 20.74 -3.68 -30.73
N SER A 164 21.89 -4.09 -30.18
CA SER A 164 22.72 -3.16 -29.40
C SER A 164 23.39 -2.10 -30.27
N LYS A 165 23.80 -2.43 -31.50
CA LYS A 165 24.29 -1.44 -32.49
C LYS A 165 23.19 -0.50 -32.96
N LEU A 166 21.94 -0.96 -33.06
CA LEU A 166 20.78 -0.11 -33.36
C LEU A 166 20.47 0.81 -32.17
N GLN A 167 20.40 0.28 -30.95
CA GLN A 167 20.21 1.09 -29.74
C GLN A 167 21.33 2.13 -29.57
N ASN A 168 22.60 1.74 -29.72
CA ASN A 168 23.74 2.66 -29.61
C ASN A 168 23.85 3.67 -30.79
N LYS A 169 23.09 3.49 -31.88
CA LYS A 169 22.92 4.50 -32.94
C LYS A 169 21.76 5.44 -32.65
N ILE A 170 20.68 4.93 -32.05
CA ILE A 170 19.48 5.70 -31.68
C ILE A 170 19.74 6.59 -30.45
N ILE A 171 20.51 6.10 -29.47
CA ILE A 171 20.84 6.84 -28.25
C ILE A 171 21.55 8.18 -28.54
N PRO A 172 22.59 8.27 -29.40
CA PRO A 172 23.20 9.55 -29.75
C PRO A 172 22.36 10.41 -30.71
N GLU A 173 21.42 9.84 -31.48
CA GLU A 173 20.46 10.62 -32.27
C GLU A 173 19.38 11.29 -31.40
N LEU A 174 19.04 10.69 -30.25
CA LEU A 174 18.16 11.28 -29.24
C LEU A 174 18.86 12.40 -28.45
N ASP A 175 20.15 12.27 -28.16
CA ASP A 175 20.94 13.33 -27.48
C ASP A 175 21.12 14.60 -28.34
N LEU A 176 21.01 14.49 -29.67
CA LEU A 176 21.01 15.65 -30.60
C LEU A 176 19.59 16.20 -30.89
N GLN A 177 18.54 15.51 -30.43
CA GLN A 177 17.17 16.00 -30.45
C GLN A 177 16.69 16.39 -29.05
N ASN A 178 17.55 17.04 -28.25
CA ASN A 178 17.09 18.08 -27.33
C ASN A 178 16.51 19.24 -28.14
N LYS A 179 15.37 18.99 -28.81
CA LYS A 179 14.48 20.05 -29.21
C LYS A 179 14.03 20.68 -27.90
N GLU A 180 14.41 21.94 -27.67
CA GLU A 180 13.81 22.74 -26.60
C GLU A 180 12.31 22.50 -26.62
N ILE A 181 11.79 21.99 -25.51
CA ILE A 181 10.35 21.75 -25.34
C ILE A 181 9.72 23.15 -25.34
N THR A 182 9.22 23.57 -26.50
CA THR A 182 8.53 24.85 -26.62
C THR A 182 7.23 24.77 -25.86
N LYS A 183 6.98 25.80 -25.02
CA LYS A 183 5.77 25.94 -24.20
C LYS A 183 4.50 25.66 -25.00
N ALA A 184 3.59 24.90 -24.42
CA ALA A 184 2.33 24.53 -25.07
C ALA A 184 1.46 25.76 -25.26
N THR A 185 0.90 25.94 -26.46
CA THR A 185 -0.04 27.03 -26.75
C THR A 185 -1.47 26.66 -26.35
N PRO A 186 -2.31 27.61 -25.91
CA PRO A 186 -3.67 27.32 -25.43
C PRO A 186 -4.50 26.51 -26.44
N THR A 187 -4.36 26.81 -27.73
CA THR A 187 -5.02 26.10 -28.84
C THR A 187 -4.61 24.64 -28.99
N GLU A 188 -3.37 24.28 -28.64
CA GLU A 188 -2.90 22.89 -28.66
C GLU A 188 -3.46 22.11 -27.47
N THR A 189 -3.52 22.77 -26.30
CA THR A 189 -4.14 22.24 -25.09
C THR A 189 -5.64 21.99 -25.29
N GLU A 190 -6.36 22.94 -25.90
CA GLU A 190 -7.78 22.78 -26.27
C GLU A 190 -7.96 21.57 -27.20
N SER A 191 -7.16 21.47 -28.27
CA SER A 191 -7.29 20.35 -29.21
C SER A 191 -7.03 18.98 -28.54
N ALA A 192 -6.15 18.91 -27.54
CA ALA A 192 -5.87 17.70 -26.78
C ALA A 192 -7.02 17.35 -25.81
N ILE A 193 -7.57 18.33 -25.08
CA ILE A 193 -8.71 18.11 -24.18
C ILE A 193 -9.96 17.70 -25.00
N TRP A 194 -10.14 18.28 -26.18
CA TRP A 194 -11.24 17.92 -27.10
C TRP A 194 -11.11 16.46 -27.60
N LYS A 195 -9.90 15.99 -27.89
CA LYS A 195 -9.63 14.58 -28.25
C LYS A 195 -9.86 13.61 -27.09
N LEU A 196 -9.66 14.04 -25.84
CA LEU A 196 -9.96 13.22 -24.66
C LEU A 196 -11.48 13.11 -24.44
N ASN A 197 -12.22 14.19 -24.63
CA ASN A 197 -13.68 14.23 -24.44
C ASN A 197 -14.47 13.53 -25.55
N THR A 198 -13.93 13.43 -26.76
CA THR A 198 -14.55 12.65 -27.86
C THR A 198 -14.44 11.13 -27.65
N GLY A 199 -13.63 10.68 -26.68
CA GLY A 199 -13.52 9.29 -26.23
C GLY A 199 -14.43 8.94 -25.06
N LYS A 200 -15.75 8.88 -25.28
CA LYS A 200 -16.78 8.31 -24.36
C LYS A 200 -16.97 9.02 -23.01
N ALA A 201 -17.77 10.07 -23.00
CA ALA A 201 -18.50 10.47 -21.80
C ALA A 201 -19.86 11.08 -22.18
N SER A 202 -20.75 10.24 -22.70
CA SER A 202 -22.19 10.50 -22.62
C SER A 202 -22.71 9.71 -21.43
N ASP A 203 -23.49 10.34 -20.56
CA ASP A 203 -24.25 9.59 -19.58
C ASP A 203 -25.29 8.69 -20.31
N GLU A 204 -25.87 7.76 -19.58
CA GLU A 204 -26.87 6.80 -20.07
C GLU A 204 -28.13 7.45 -20.69
N ASN A 205 -28.27 8.77 -20.57
CA ASN A 205 -29.39 9.56 -21.10
C ASN A 205 -29.03 10.41 -22.33
N GLY A 206 -27.78 10.36 -22.82
CA GLY A 206 -27.38 10.99 -24.08
C GLY A 206 -27.37 12.53 -24.04
N ILE A 207 -27.31 13.15 -22.86
CA ILE A 207 -27.28 14.61 -22.74
C ILE A 207 -25.85 15.10 -22.94
N VAL A 208 -25.58 15.73 -24.07
CA VAL A 208 -24.33 16.47 -24.30
C VAL A 208 -24.49 17.86 -23.69
N SER A 209 -23.93 18.06 -22.51
CA SER A 209 -24.19 19.25 -21.70
C SER A 209 -23.39 20.46 -22.20
N GLU A 210 -24.08 21.53 -22.61
CA GLU A 210 -23.50 22.87 -22.85
C GLU A 210 -22.71 23.42 -21.65
N HIS A 211 -22.96 22.90 -20.43
CA HIS A 211 -22.22 23.28 -19.22
C HIS A 211 -20.76 22.81 -19.19
N TYR A 212 -20.42 21.70 -19.87
CA TYR A 212 -19.03 21.25 -19.95
C TYR A 212 -18.21 22.07 -20.96
N ILE A 213 -18.86 22.67 -21.96
CA ILE A 213 -18.22 23.55 -22.94
C ILE A 213 -17.69 24.81 -22.26
N ARG A 214 -18.45 25.41 -21.33
CA ARG A 214 -17.97 26.58 -20.56
C ARG A 214 -16.90 26.25 -19.52
N ALA A 215 -16.89 25.03 -18.99
CA ALA A 215 -15.84 24.57 -18.09
C ALA A 215 -14.53 24.33 -18.86
N PHE A 216 -14.61 23.90 -20.12
CA PHE A 216 -13.47 23.65 -20.99
C PHE A 216 -12.59 24.91 -21.18
N ASP A 217 -13.20 26.06 -21.48
CA ASP A 217 -12.45 27.32 -21.70
C ASP A 217 -11.68 27.74 -20.44
N VAL A 218 -12.29 27.57 -19.25
CA VAL A 218 -11.67 27.94 -17.96
C VAL A 218 -10.58 26.95 -17.55
N ILE A 219 -10.80 25.65 -17.80
CA ILE A 219 -9.86 24.57 -17.42
C ILE A 219 -8.64 24.55 -18.36
N THR A 220 -8.80 24.98 -19.61
CA THR A 220 -7.70 24.97 -20.58
C THR A 220 -6.61 25.96 -20.20
N ASP A 221 -6.97 27.15 -19.73
CA ASP A 221 -6.01 28.15 -19.26
C ASP A 221 -5.24 27.64 -18.03
N GLU A 222 -5.94 27.06 -17.04
CA GLU A 222 -5.31 26.50 -15.83
C GLU A 222 -4.38 25.31 -16.14
N ILE A 223 -4.78 24.40 -17.03
CA ILE A 223 -3.96 23.25 -17.43
C ILE A 223 -2.74 23.70 -18.24
N THR A 224 -2.90 24.70 -19.11
CA THR A 224 -1.80 25.26 -19.90
C THR A 224 -0.76 25.91 -18.98
N ASP A 225 -1.20 26.63 -17.94
CA ASP A 225 -0.33 27.21 -16.93
C ASP A 225 0.39 26.13 -16.10
N ILE A 226 -0.30 25.08 -15.67
CA ILE A 226 0.31 23.96 -14.92
C ILE A 226 1.36 23.22 -15.76
N ILE A 227 1.06 22.96 -17.04
CA ILE A 227 2.01 22.30 -17.96
C ILE A 227 3.25 23.17 -18.13
N ASN A 228 3.07 24.47 -18.39
CA ASN A 228 4.18 25.41 -18.61
C ASN A 228 4.93 25.83 -17.34
N HIS A 229 4.44 25.48 -16.14
CA HIS A 229 5.14 25.70 -14.87
C HIS A 229 6.07 24.53 -14.50
N ASN A 230 5.84 23.34 -15.06
CA ASN A 230 6.65 22.14 -14.85
C ASN A 230 7.76 21.95 -15.91
N PHE A 231 7.90 22.89 -16.85
CA PHE A 231 8.95 22.96 -17.86
C PHE A 231 9.68 24.30 -17.82
#